data_AF-A0A2N3J2G3-F1
#
_entry.id   AF-A0A2N3J2G3-F1
#
_cell.length_a   1.000
_cell.length_b   1.000
_cell.length_c   1.000
_cell.angle_alpha   90.00
_cell.angle_beta   90.00
_cell.angle_gamma   90.00
#
_symmetry.space_group_name_H-M   'P 1'
#
loop_
_entity.id
_entity.type
_entity.pdbx_description
1 polymer ?
#
loop_
_entity_poly.entity_id
_entity_poly.type
_entity_poly.pdbx_seq_one_letter_code
_entity_poly.pdbx_strand_id
1 'polypeptide(L)'
;MKKIVALAVGAALIGGGLAACWYTGNSFDNIVAQQIAKVKNETGLELQWLPGNSNLFARDGVLKLVVTPQEMAALDSNLQGDQPLDLQFVVTSRILPLYIKSNVLLDTKQGSLAPVFATLGMEQWQLGVESVSSLWTQANSSRFWANEFKVKQGLDEFNFLPLSGEFHGDLEGSGHLTMTWQGMTVHEEQSKMDLVLADLKGSADIAEISGVMLSPQSEMALAALTLQLPDSVKVSLQGLTTTTQLTGDNAQTLSSSYQMKIAKLDLESETDTLALTDSKLALNLKGLDLEGYQGLQAASGQGIEDSAIQQALDKMLKRGATLELADLSAKLNGEAVAMKGDVALASTSLEQLFNSEEGMQALSGQLHASLSDKLGKAVPQLAPMLDQLTLMGYLKADQQKLISELKLVKGAVTVNNLPL
;
A
#
# COMPACT_ATOMS: atom_id res chain seq x y z
N MET A 1 43.81 13.65 46.35
CA MET A 1 43.07 12.48 45.85
C MET A 1 41.75 12.82 45.15
N LYS A 2 40.75 13.43 45.80
CA LYS A 2 39.44 13.74 45.14
C LYS A 2 39.53 14.53 43.82
N LYS A 3 40.44 15.51 43.70
CA LYS A 3 40.65 16.28 42.45
C LYS A 3 41.29 15.45 41.31
N ILE A 4 42.16 14.49 41.63
CA ILE A 4 42.84 13.64 40.64
C ILE A 4 41.89 12.54 40.15
N VAL A 5 41.08 11.98 41.05
CA VAL A 5 40.01 11.04 40.69
C VAL A 5 38.93 11.75 39.86
N ALA A 6 38.53 12.99 40.22
CA ALA A 6 37.59 13.77 39.42
C ALA A 6 38.17 14.15 38.03
N LEU A 7 39.46 14.47 37.93
CA LEU A 7 40.14 14.72 36.65
C LEU A 7 40.28 13.44 35.81
N ALA A 8 40.59 12.30 36.43
CA ALA A 8 40.71 11.01 35.73
C ALA A 8 39.35 10.47 35.27
N VAL A 9 38.31 10.60 36.10
CA VAL A 9 36.92 10.30 35.73
C VAL A 9 36.43 11.27 34.66
N GLY A 10 36.75 12.57 34.78
CA GLY A 10 36.45 13.56 33.75
C GLY A 10 37.14 13.28 32.42
N ALA A 11 38.43 12.92 32.43
CA ALA A 11 39.18 12.55 31.24
C ALA A 11 38.71 11.23 30.63
N ALA A 12 38.32 10.25 31.44
CA ALA A 12 37.75 8.98 30.98
C ALA A 12 36.35 9.16 30.38
N LEU A 13 35.52 10.05 30.94
CA LEU A 13 34.20 10.39 30.40
C LEU A 13 34.30 11.18 29.10
N ILE A 14 35.23 12.13 29.01
CA ILE A 14 35.51 12.88 27.78
C ILE A 14 36.09 11.94 26.72
N GLY A 15 37.10 11.15 27.06
CA GLY A 15 37.72 10.18 26.16
C GLY A 15 36.74 9.10 25.68
N GLY A 16 35.94 8.55 26.58
CA GLY A 16 34.89 7.59 26.27
C GLY A 16 33.78 8.18 25.40
N GLY A 17 33.37 9.43 25.67
CA GLY A 17 32.40 10.16 24.85
C GLY A 17 32.90 10.42 23.43
N LEU A 18 34.15 10.88 23.27
CA LEU A 18 34.76 11.12 21.95
C LEU A 18 34.96 9.81 21.16
N ALA A 19 35.40 8.73 21.82
CA ALA A 19 35.51 7.42 21.20
C ALA A 19 34.14 6.87 20.77
N ALA A 20 33.11 7.06 21.59
CA ALA A 20 31.74 6.71 21.24
C ALA A 20 31.20 7.54 20.06
N CYS A 21 31.50 8.84 19.99
CA CYS A 21 31.17 9.67 18.82
C CYS A 21 31.91 9.18 17.56
N TRP A 22 33.18 8.82 17.67
CA TRP A 22 33.95 8.28 16.54
C TRP A 22 33.34 6.97 16.04
N TYR A 23 33.05 6.03 16.94
CA TYR A 23 32.37 4.78 16.62
C TYR A 23 31.01 5.04 15.97
N THR A 24 30.21 5.97 16.52
CA THR A 24 28.90 6.31 16.00
C THR A 24 28.98 6.90 14.60
N GLY A 25 29.96 7.78 14.34
CA GLY A 25 30.21 8.34 13.02
C GLY A 25 30.59 7.25 12.00
N ASN A 26 31.45 6.30 12.39
CA ASN A 26 31.81 5.18 11.52
C ASN A 26 30.62 4.25 11.24
N SER A 27 29.78 4.00 12.25
CA SER A 27 28.54 3.24 12.06
C SER A 27 27.57 3.96 11.14
N PHE A 28 27.44 5.29 11.22
CA PHE A 28 26.66 6.07 10.25
C PHE A 28 27.17 5.85 8.82
N ASP A 29 28.47 6.00 8.60
CA ASP A 29 29.09 5.85 7.27
C ASP A 29 28.82 4.44 6.69
N ASN A 30 28.90 3.40 7.54
CA ASN A 30 28.56 2.03 7.16
C ASN A 30 27.07 1.84 6.86
N ILE A 31 26.17 2.38 7.70
CA ILE A 31 24.72 2.28 7.50
C ILE A 31 24.33 2.94 6.18
N VAL A 32 24.83 4.14 5.89
CA VAL A 32 24.55 4.84 4.62
C VAL A 32 25.03 4.00 3.43
N ALA A 33 26.25 3.47 3.48
CA ALA A 33 26.78 2.63 2.41
C ALA A 33 25.95 1.34 2.20
N GLN A 34 25.54 0.69 3.30
CA GLN A 34 24.69 -0.51 3.27
C GLN A 34 23.31 -0.20 2.68
N GLN A 35 22.68 0.91 3.08
CA GLN A 35 21.37 1.31 2.56
C GLN A 35 21.41 1.69 1.08
N ILE A 36 22.47 2.38 0.63
CA ILE A 36 22.70 2.65 -0.81
C ILE A 36 22.80 1.34 -1.60
N ALA A 37 23.59 0.38 -1.10
CA ALA A 37 23.73 -0.91 -1.76
C ALA A 37 22.41 -1.71 -1.76
N LYS A 38 21.65 -1.65 -0.66
CA LYS A 38 20.34 -2.30 -0.52
C LYS A 38 19.35 -1.75 -1.54
N VAL A 39 19.18 -0.44 -1.62
CA VAL A 39 18.30 0.23 -2.60
C VAL A 39 18.67 -0.18 -4.03
N LYS A 40 19.96 -0.13 -4.38
CA LYS A 40 20.39 -0.53 -5.72
C LYS A 40 20.06 -2.00 -6.03
N ASN A 41 20.27 -2.90 -5.07
CA ASN A 41 20.05 -4.33 -5.28
C ASN A 41 18.55 -4.71 -5.29
N GLU A 42 17.73 -4.05 -4.48
CA GLU A 42 16.31 -4.38 -4.30
C GLU A 42 15.39 -3.65 -5.28
N THR A 43 15.69 -2.39 -5.62
CA THR A 43 14.80 -1.55 -6.43
C THR A 43 15.37 -1.14 -7.79
N GLY A 44 16.65 -1.40 -8.05
CA GLY A 44 17.36 -0.92 -9.24
C GLY A 44 17.81 0.56 -9.18
N LEU A 45 17.09 1.38 -8.39
CA LEU A 45 17.34 2.81 -8.25
C LEU A 45 18.78 3.15 -7.88
N GLU A 46 19.32 4.20 -8.50
CA GLU A 46 20.67 4.69 -8.21
C GLU A 46 20.64 5.75 -7.10
N LEU A 47 21.18 5.39 -5.94
CA LEU A 47 21.37 6.29 -4.82
C LEU A 47 22.86 6.63 -4.66
N GLN A 48 23.19 7.92 -4.52
CA GLN A 48 24.57 8.39 -4.37
C GLN A 48 24.70 9.32 -3.15
N TRP A 49 25.72 9.09 -2.32
CA TRP A 49 26.07 9.98 -1.22
C TRP A 49 27.18 10.94 -1.62
N LEU A 50 26.88 12.23 -1.59
CA LEU A 50 27.84 13.32 -1.81
C LEU A 50 28.21 13.91 -0.45
N PRO A 51 29.38 13.54 0.13
CA PRO A 51 29.75 14.00 1.45
C PRO A 51 29.98 15.51 1.46
N GLY A 52 29.43 16.17 2.47
CA GLY A 52 29.64 17.60 2.76
C GLY A 52 30.56 17.77 3.97
N ASN A 53 30.07 18.48 4.99
CA ASN A 53 30.80 18.67 6.23
C ASN A 53 30.83 17.38 7.05
N SER A 54 32.03 16.85 7.30
CA SER A 54 32.24 15.64 8.11
C SER A 54 33.27 15.90 9.21
N ASN A 55 32.85 15.75 10.46
CA ASN A 55 33.71 15.88 11.64
C ASN A 55 33.22 14.96 12.77
N LEU A 56 33.87 14.96 13.94
CA LEU A 56 33.50 14.02 15.01
C LEU A 56 32.02 14.11 15.47
N PHE A 57 31.37 15.26 15.28
CA PHE A 57 30.01 15.52 15.75
C PHE A 57 29.00 15.74 14.60
N ALA A 58 29.44 15.68 13.34
CA ALA A 58 28.59 15.92 12.19
C ALA A 58 28.91 15.01 10.99
N ARG A 59 27.86 14.64 10.27
CA ARG A 59 27.90 13.93 8.99
C ARG A 59 26.86 14.54 8.06
N ASP A 60 27.23 15.65 7.45
CA ASP A 60 26.36 16.36 6.52
C ASP A 60 26.70 15.96 5.07
N GLY A 61 25.74 16.07 4.18
CA GLY A 61 25.93 15.74 2.77
C GLY A 61 24.66 15.89 1.96
N VAL A 62 24.74 15.44 0.72
CA VAL A 62 23.59 15.38 -0.19
C VAL A 62 23.39 13.93 -0.60
N LEU A 63 22.17 13.43 -0.41
CA LEU A 63 21.74 12.16 -0.96
C LEU A 63 21.09 12.43 -2.31
N LYS A 64 21.68 11.92 -3.37
CA LYS A 64 21.20 12.06 -4.74
C LYS A 64 20.51 10.77 -5.18
N LEU A 65 19.25 10.87 -5.57
CA LEU A 65 18.45 9.80 -6.13
C LEU A 65 18.29 10.03 -7.64
N VAL A 66 18.70 9.06 -8.45
CA VAL A 66 18.53 9.09 -9.89
C VAL A 66 17.55 7.98 -10.29
N VAL A 67 16.44 8.38 -10.90
CA VAL A 67 15.46 7.46 -11.49
C VAL A 67 15.67 7.46 -13.00
N THR A 68 15.99 6.30 -13.54
CA THR A 68 16.28 6.14 -14.98
C THR A 68 14.99 6.17 -15.81
N PRO A 69 15.06 6.51 -17.11
CA PRO A 69 13.91 6.40 -18.01
C PRO A 69 13.26 5.01 -18.04
N GLN A 70 14.06 3.95 -17.88
CA GLN A 70 13.56 2.58 -17.85
C GLN A 70 12.70 2.33 -16.60
N GLU A 71 13.14 2.81 -15.43
CA GLU A 71 12.38 2.70 -14.18
C GLU A 71 11.13 3.57 -14.19
N MET A 72 11.19 4.77 -14.78
CA MET A 72 10.00 5.61 -14.97
C MET A 72 8.98 4.94 -15.89
N ALA A 73 9.44 4.34 -17.00
CA ALA A 73 8.57 3.61 -17.93
C ALA A 73 7.95 2.35 -17.31
N ALA A 74 8.62 1.73 -16.33
CA ALA A 74 8.08 0.61 -15.57
C ALA A 74 6.93 1.04 -14.64
N LEU A 75 6.92 2.29 -14.18
CA LEU A 75 5.83 2.86 -13.38
C LEU A 75 4.63 3.26 -14.26
N ASP A 76 4.89 3.94 -15.38
CA ASP A 76 3.90 4.24 -16.40
C ASP A 76 4.62 4.46 -17.74
N SER A 77 4.19 3.72 -18.77
CA SER A 77 4.74 3.88 -20.13
C SER A 77 4.62 5.30 -20.67
N ASN A 78 3.66 6.11 -20.17
CA ASN A 78 3.48 7.51 -20.56
C ASN A 78 4.44 8.47 -19.85
N LEU A 79 5.15 8.02 -18.80
CA LEU A 79 6.19 8.78 -18.10
C LEU A 79 7.58 8.58 -18.70
N GLN A 80 7.66 7.95 -19.88
CA GLN A 80 8.92 7.72 -20.59
C GLN A 80 9.50 9.05 -21.09
N GLY A 81 10.24 9.73 -20.21
CA GLY A 81 11.08 10.87 -20.57
C GLY A 81 12.42 10.42 -21.13
N ASP A 82 13.01 11.23 -22.02
CA ASP A 82 14.33 10.95 -22.60
C ASP A 82 15.50 11.15 -21.62
N GLN A 83 15.24 11.73 -20.44
CA GLN A 83 16.27 12.09 -19.46
C GLN A 83 15.95 11.50 -18.08
N PRO A 84 16.98 11.10 -17.31
CA PRO A 84 16.78 10.62 -15.95
C PRO A 84 16.27 11.74 -15.02
N LEU A 85 15.47 11.35 -14.04
CA LEU A 85 15.02 12.23 -12.98
C LEU A 85 16.06 12.27 -11.86
N ASP A 86 16.61 13.44 -11.58
CA ASP A 86 17.56 13.68 -10.48
C ASP A 86 16.85 14.43 -9.34
N LEU A 87 16.78 13.79 -8.17
CA LEU A 87 16.29 14.39 -6.93
C LEU A 87 17.43 14.46 -5.91
N GLN A 88 17.61 15.61 -5.28
CA GLN A 88 18.64 15.81 -4.27
C GLN A 88 18.02 16.09 -2.91
N PHE A 89 18.54 15.42 -1.90
CA PHE A 89 18.12 15.60 -0.51
C PHE A 89 19.30 16.11 0.31
N VAL A 90 19.15 17.26 0.93
CA VAL A 90 20.12 17.81 1.88
C VAL A 90 19.99 17.05 3.19
N VAL A 91 21.08 16.43 3.62
CA VAL A 91 21.16 15.65 4.86
C VAL A 91 22.05 16.37 5.84
N THR A 92 21.50 16.69 7.01
CA THR A 92 22.24 17.20 8.16
C THR A 92 22.17 16.18 9.28
N SER A 93 23.32 15.71 9.76
CA SER A 93 23.34 14.69 10.80
C SER A 93 24.25 15.09 11.96
N ARG A 94 23.72 15.01 13.17
CA ARG A 94 24.46 15.22 14.40
C ARG A 94 24.84 13.87 15.02
N ILE A 95 26.14 13.70 15.23
CA ILE A 95 26.72 12.52 15.85
C ILE A 95 26.91 12.78 17.34
N LEU A 96 26.23 11.97 18.15
CA LEU A 96 26.32 11.95 19.61
C LEU A 96 26.83 10.57 20.05
N PRO A 97 27.31 10.40 21.29
CA PRO A 97 27.74 9.10 21.78
C PRO A 97 26.61 8.06 21.67
N LEU A 98 26.73 7.10 20.74
CA LEU A 98 25.76 6.04 20.46
C LEU A 98 24.39 6.50 19.93
N TYR A 99 24.27 7.77 19.51
CA TYR A 99 23.05 8.31 18.93
C TYR A 99 23.33 9.13 17.67
N ILE A 100 22.47 8.98 16.68
CA ILE A 100 22.49 9.75 15.44
C ILE A 100 21.17 10.51 15.37
N LYS A 101 21.24 11.83 15.15
CA LYS A 101 20.07 12.63 14.78
C LYS A 101 20.24 13.11 13.36
N SER A 102 19.31 12.82 12.48
CA SER A 102 19.39 13.23 11.07
C SER A 102 18.15 14.03 10.69
N ASN A 103 18.35 15.03 9.83
CA ASN A 103 17.30 15.77 9.15
C ASN A 103 17.62 15.77 7.66
N VAL A 104 16.68 15.27 6.88
CA VAL A 104 16.75 15.07 5.43
C VAL A 104 15.66 15.91 4.80
N LEU A 105 16.01 16.80 3.88
CA LEU A 105 15.05 17.67 3.19
C LEU A 105 15.27 17.59 1.68
N LEU A 106 14.19 17.50 0.90
CA LEU A 106 14.27 17.66 -0.55
C LEU A 106 14.76 19.08 -0.89
N ASP A 107 15.78 19.18 -1.75
CA ASP A 107 16.26 20.44 -2.28
C ASP A 107 15.45 20.83 -3.53
N THR A 108 14.50 21.73 -3.36
CA THR A 108 13.65 22.23 -4.45
C THR A 108 14.39 23.13 -5.44
N LYS A 109 15.66 23.49 -5.17
CA LYS A 109 16.49 24.37 -6.01
C LYS A 109 17.53 23.61 -6.82
N GLN A 110 17.67 22.31 -6.61
CA GLN A 110 18.63 21.44 -7.30
C GLN A 110 17.92 20.24 -7.97
N GLY A 111 18.62 19.57 -8.88
CA GLY A 111 18.11 18.41 -9.61
C GLY A 111 17.19 18.76 -10.78
N SER A 112 16.62 17.72 -11.41
CA SER A 112 15.86 17.85 -12.67
C SER A 112 14.54 18.59 -12.49
N LEU A 113 13.94 18.58 -11.30
CA LEU A 113 12.66 19.24 -11.01
C LEU A 113 12.80 20.70 -10.53
N ALA A 114 14.01 21.21 -10.31
CA ALA A 114 14.20 22.59 -9.84
C ALA A 114 13.52 23.65 -10.71
N PRO A 115 13.57 23.60 -12.06
CA PRO A 115 12.85 24.55 -12.90
C PRO A 115 11.32 24.46 -12.74
N VAL A 116 10.81 23.24 -12.49
CA VAL A 116 9.38 23.00 -12.27
C VAL A 116 8.97 23.62 -10.94
N PHE A 117 9.70 23.36 -9.85
CA PHE A 117 9.42 23.98 -8.55
C PHE A 117 9.48 25.50 -8.61
N ALA A 118 10.47 26.08 -9.31
CA ALA A 118 10.56 27.53 -9.49
C ALA A 118 9.36 28.09 -10.28
N THR A 119 8.97 27.43 -11.38
CA THR A 119 7.83 27.85 -12.20
C THR A 119 6.51 27.80 -11.44
N LEU A 120 6.37 26.80 -10.56
CA LEU A 120 5.18 26.61 -9.72
C LEU A 120 5.21 27.43 -8.42
N GLY A 121 6.28 28.20 -8.16
CA GLY A 121 6.42 28.97 -6.92
C GLY A 121 6.60 28.11 -5.66
N MET A 122 7.08 26.87 -5.81
CA MET A 122 7.21 25.85 -4.77
C MET A 122 8.62 25.82 -4.13
N GLU A 123 9.39 26.91 -4.24
CA GLU A 123 10.77 26.96 -3.73
C GLU A 123 10.87 26.83 -2.20
N GLN A 124 9.79 27.17 -1.47
CA GLN A 124 9.68 27.05 -0.02
C GLN A 124 8.93 25.78 0.42
N TRP A 125 8.44 24.98 -0.52
CA TRP A 125 7.81 23.71 -0.21
C TRP A 125 8.85 22.77 0.42
N GLN A 126 8.41 21.98 1.40
CA GLN A 126 9.28 21.07 2.13
C GLN A 126 8.68 19.67 2.12
N LEU A 127 9.50 18.73 1.68
CA LEU A 127 9.37 17.30 1.91
C LEU A 127 10.56 16.88 2.74
N GLY A 128 10.32 16.27 3.90
CA GLY A 128 11.37 16.03 4.88
C GLY A 128 11.18 14.80 5.73
N VAL A 129 12.30 14.35 6.29
CA VAL A 129 12.39 13.27 7.28
C VAL A 129 13.36 13.69 8.38
N GLU A 130 12.91 13.59 9.63
CA GLU A 130 13.75 13.69 10.81
C GLU A 130 13.83 12.33 11.47
N SER A 131 15.02 11.92 11.90
CA SER A 131 15.22 10.63 12.56
C SER A 131 16.16 10.72 13.75
N VAL A 132 15.93 9.84 14.72
CA VAL A 132 16.79 9.59 15.86
C VAL A 132 17.06 8.09 15.94
N SER A 133 18.31 7.73 15.76
CA SER A 133 18.79 6.35 15.83
C SER A 133 19.64 6.13 17.07
N SER A 134 19.43 5.04 17.79
CA SER A 134 20.25 4.60 18.91
C SER A 134 21.03 3.35 18.54
N LEU A 135 22.36 3.43 18.55
CA LEU A 135 23.24 2.26 18.36
C LEU A 135 23.29 1.38 19.61
N TRP A 136 22.84 1.88 20.75
CA TRP A 136 22.76 1.11 21.99
C TRP A 136 21.58 0.14 21.99
N THR A 137 20.39 0.64 21.64
CA THR A 137 19.16 -0.17 21.61
C THR A 137 18.83 -0.71 20.24
N GLN A 138 19.62 -0.37 19.21
CA GLN A 138 19.34 -0.66 17.79
C GLN A 138 17.97 -0.11 17.34
N ALA A 139 17.49 0.98 17.96
CA ALA A 139 16.18 1.55 17.67
C ALA A 139 16.28 2.78 16.76
N ASN A 140 15.24 3.01 15.97
CA ASN A 140 15.02 4.19 15.15
C ASN A 140 13.61 4.76 15.43
N SER A 141 13.54 6.08 15.57
CA SER A 141 12.29 6.83 15.55
C SER A 141 12.43 7.92 14.49
N SER A 142 11.49 7.97 13.56
CA SER A 142 11.49 8.90 12.45
C SER A 142 10.14 9.58 12.29
N ARG A 143 10.17 10.84 11.88
CA ARG A 143 9.00 11.63 11.49
C ARG A 143 9.22 12.11 10.06
N PHE A 144 8.25 11.91 9.19
CA PHE A 144 8.28 12.44 7.83
C PHE A 144 7.10 13.38 7.60
N TRP A 145 7.26 14.32 6.68
CA TRP A 145 6.21 15.27 6.33
C TRP A 145 6.37 15.82 4.92
N ALA A 146 5.26 16.25 4.36
CA ALA A 146 5.19 17.14 3.21
C ALA A 146 4.23 18.29 3.54
N ASN A 147 4.70 19.53 3.36
CA ASN A 147 3.86 20.69 3.64
C ASN A 147 2.81 20.89 2.53
N GLU A 148 1.82 21.73 2.81
CA GLU A 148 0.85 22.11 1.79
C GLU A 148 1.52 22.85 0.63
N PHE A 149 0.95 22.69 -0.57
CA PHE A 149 1.26 23.55 -1.69
C PHE A 149 0.06 23.70 -2.61
N LYS A 150 -0.01 24.85 -3.26
CA LYS A 150 -1.08 25.19 -4.18
C LYS A 150 -0.50 25.63 -5.51
N VAL A 151 -0.94 24.99 -6.58
CA VAL A 151 -0.62 25.33 -7.95
C VAL A 151 -1.86 25.96 -8.57
N LYS A 152 -1.69 27.12 -9.20
CA LYS A 152 -2.77 27.80 -9.93
C LYS A 152 -2.31 28.13 -11.35
N GLN A 153 -3.06 27.68 -12.34
CA GLN A 153 -2.84 28.00 -13.74
C GLN A 153 -4.13 28.56 -14.34
N GLY A 154 -4.24 29.88 -14.42
CA GLY A 154 -5.48 30.54 -14.84
C GLY A 154 -6.61 30.34 -13.82
N LEU A 155 -7.65 29.61 -14.22
CA LEU A 155 -8.78 29.23 -13.36
C LEU A 155 -8.58 27.85 -12.73
N ASP A 156 -7.69 27.02 -13.27
CA ASP A 156 -7.41 25.69 -12.73
C ASP A 156 -6.60 25.79 -11.44
N GLU A 157 -6.95 24.96 -10.47
CA GLU A 157 -6.37 24.96 -9.14
C GLU A 157 -6.12 23.54 -8.64
N PHE A 158 -4.89 23.28 -8.19
CA PHE A 158 -4.52 22.07 -7.48
C PHE A 158 -4.03 22.46 -6.09
N ASN A 159 -4.56 21.81 -5.06
CA ASN A 159 -4.13 22.02 -3.67
C ASN A 159 -3.79 20.67 -3.05
N PHE A 160 -2.54 20.53 -2.60
CA PHE A 160 -2.09 19.41 -1.80
C PHE A 160 -2.08 19.85 -0.34
N LEU A 161 -2.81 19.14 0.52
CA LEU A 161 -2.85 19.42 1.94
C LEU A 161 -1.75 18.64 2.68
N PRO A 162 -1.35 19.07 3.89
CA PRO A 162 -0.22 18.50 4.60
C PRO A 162 -0.31 16.98 4.79
N LEU A 163 0.84 16.33 4.60
CA LEU A 163 1.06 14.92 4.90
C LEU A 163 2.08 14.81 6.03
N SER A 164 1.87 13.89 6.95
CA SER A 164 2.80 13.60 8.03
C SER A 164 2.71 12.14 8.43
N GLY A 165 3.78 11.63 9.03
CA GLY A 165 3.75 10.31 9.63
C GLY A 165 4.97 10.04 10.48
N GLU A 166 4.92 8.92 11.17
CA GLU A 166 5.94 8.51 12.13
C GLU A 166 6.25 7.03 11.95
N PHE A 167 7.52 6.68 12.08
CA PHE A 167 8.01 5.32 12.13
C PHE A 167 8.73 5.10 13.45
N HIS A 168 8.44 3.99 14.11
CA HIS A 168 9.10 3.56 15.33
C HIS A 168 9.50 2.09 15.19
N GLY A 169 10.80 1.80 15.15
CA GLY A 169 11.28 0.47 14.84
C GLY A 169 12.74 0.25 15.22
N ASP A 170 13.33 -0.79 14.65
CA ASP A 170 14.75 -1.07 14.71
C ASP A 170 15.50 -0.46 13.51
N LEU A 171 16.84 -0.62 13.49
CA LEU A 171 17.69 -0.16 12.40
C LEU A 171 17.68 -1.08 11.17
N GLU A 172 17.08 -2.26 11.28
CA GLU A 172 16.93 -3.22 10.17
C GLU A 172 15.68 -2.92 9.34
N GLY A 173 14.70 -2.22 9.93
CA GLY A 173 13.52 -1.67 9.28
C GLY A 173 12.21 -2.26 9.80
N SER A 174 12.24 -3.15 10.80
CA SER A 174 11.03 -3.67 11.43
C SER A 174 10.50 -2.66 12.44
N GLY A 175 9.20 -2.42 12.45
CA GLY A 175 8.59 -1.40 13.30
C GLY A 175 7.15 -1.07 12.96
N HIS A 176 6.65 -0.01 13.55
CA HIS A 176 5.30 0.51 13.34
C HIS A 176 5.35 1.84 12.61
N LEU A 177 4.63 1.92 11.49
CA LEU A 177 4.44 3.12 10.67
C LEU A 177 3.03 3.67 10.90
N THR A 178 2.92 4.98 11.06
CA THR A 178 1.65 5.72 11.01
C THR A 178 1.75 6.85 10.00
N MET A 179 0.66 7.15 9.31
CA MET A 179 0.57 8.20 8.30
C MET A 179 -0.78 8.90 8.40
N THR A 180 -0.77 10.21 8.22
CA THR A 180 -1.97 11.04 8.03
C THR A 180 -1.70 12.03 6.90
N TRP A 181 -2.59 12.05 5.92
CA TRP A 181 -2.62 13.03 4.85
C TRP A 181 -3.97 13.72 4.88
N GLN A 182 -3.97 15.05 4.93
CA GLN A 182 -5.20 15.85 4.99
C GLN A 182 -5.96 15.85 3.65
N GLY A 183 -5.33 15.37 2.58
CA GLY A 183 -5.94 15.14 1.28
C GLY A 183 -5.54 16.15 0.21
N MET A 184 -6.37 16.30 -0.81
CA MET A 184 -6.12 17.21 -1.93
C MET A 184 -7.41 17.68 -2.57
N THR A 185 -7.33 18.80 -3.27
CA THR A 185 -8.40 19.29 -4.15
C THR A 185 -7.86 19.58 -5.53
N VAL A 186 -8.63 19.24 -6.55
CA VAL A 186 -8.38 19.59 -7.95
C VAL A 186 -9.62 20.26 -8.49
N HIS A 187 -9.43 21.42 -9.11
CA HIS A 187 -10.46 22.15 -9.82
C HIS A 187 -9.93 22.44 -11.21
N GLU A 188 -10.64 21.96 -12.23
CA GLU A 188 -10.35 22.24 -13.63
C GLU A 188 -11.56 22.92 -14.27
N GLU A 189 -11.39 24.17 -14.70
CA GLU A 189 -12.48 24.99 -15.24
C GLU A 189 -12.91 24.50 -16.62
N GLN A 190 -11.96 24.11 -17.48
CA GLN A 190 -12.26 23.70 -18.86
C GLN A 190 -13.05 22.39 -18.91
N SER A 191 -12.67 21.41 -18.09
CA SER A 191 -13.34 20.13 -17.98
C SER A 191 -14.53 20.17 -17.00
N LYS A 192 -14.70 21.26 -16.23
CA LYS A 192 -15.65 21.38 -15.11
C LYS A 192 -15.51 20.22 -14.11
N MET A 193 -14.28 19.78 -13.90
CA MET A 193 -13.98 18.71 -12.97
C MET A 193 -13.65 19.30 -11.59
N ASP A 194 -14.32 18.79 -10.55
CA ASP A 194 -13.94 19.03 -9.17
C ASP A 194 -13.64 17.69 -8.48
N LEU A 195 -12.44 17.55 -7.94
CA LEU A 195 -12.03 16.41 -7.14
C LEU A 195 -11.69 16.90 -5.74
N VAL A 196 -12.24 16.25 -4.72
CA VAL A 196 -11.90 16.46 -3.33
C VAL A 196 -11.61 15.11 -2.70
N LEU A 197 -10.36 14.91 -2.29
CA LEU A 197 -9.94 13.82 -1.43
C LEU A 197 -9.75 14.38 -0.03
N ALA A 198 -10.48 13.85 0.95
CA ALA A 198 -10.36 14.26 2.35
C ALA A 198 -9.33 13.39 3.09
N ASP A 199 -9.24 13.59 4.42
CA ASP A 199 -8.33 12.91 5.32
C ASP A 199 -8.15 11.40 5.02
N LEU A 200 -6.92 11.02 4.73
CA LEU A 200 -6.44 9.65 4.63
C LEU A 200 -5.52 9.35 5.82
N LYS A 201 -5.85 8.32 6.59
CA LYS A 201 -5.03 7.83 7.70
C LYS A 201 -4.63 6.39 7.42
N GLY A 202 -3.43 6.02 7.83
CA GLY A 202 -2.94 4.66 7.70
C GLY A 202 -1.99 4.29 8.82
N SER A 203 -1.94 2.99 9.12
CA SER A 203 -0.92 2.41 9.98
C SER A 203 -0.52 1.04 9.47
N ALA A 204 0.74 0.67 9.64
CA ALA A 204 1.24 -0.63 9.25
C ALA A 204 2.34 -1.08 10.20
N ASP A 205 2.27 -2.31 10.65
CA ASP A 205 3.43 -3.01 11.18
C ASP A 205 4.25 -3.50 10.01
N ILE A 206 5.56 -3.38 10.13
CA ILE A 206 6.57 -3.84 9.17
C ILE A 206 7.45 -4.82 9.93
N ALA A 207 7.63 -6.02 9.41
CA ALA A 207 8.48 -7.03 10.02
C ALA A 207 9.17 -7.89 8.97
N GLU A 208 10.42 -8.25 9.23
CA GLU A 208 11.09 -9.29 8.46
C GLU A 208 10.57 -10.67 8.88
N ILE A 209 9.98 -11.40 7.95
CA ILE A 209 9.52 -12.78 8.16
C ILE A 209 10.28 -13.67 7.18
N SER A 210 11.20 -14.47 7.74
CA SER A 210 11.99 -15.46 6.99
C SER A 210 12.77 -14.84 5.82
N GLY A 211 13.37 -13.66 6.00
CA GLY A 211 14.18 -12.99 4.97
C GLY A 211 13.44 -11.98 4.10
N VAL A 212 12.13 -11.77 4.31
CA VAL A 212 11.31 -10.86 3.49
C VAL A 212 10.59 -9.85 4.38
N MET A 213 10.68 -8.57 4.02
CA MET A 213 9.95 -7.49 4.68
C MET A 213 8.47 -7.57 4.31
N LEU A 214 7.63 -7.82 5.30
CA LEU A 214 6.19 -7.92 5.17
C LEU A 214 5.49 -6.88 6.01
N SER A 215 4.20 -6.67 5.72
CA SER A 215 3.30 -5.94 6.61
C SER A 215 2.31 -6.92 7.27
N PRO A 216 2.60 -7.42 8.48
CA PRO A 216 1.75 -8.41 9.14
C PRO A 216 0.38 -7.85 9.52
N GLN A 217 0.30 -6.55 9.77
CA GLN A 217 -0.94 -5.86 10.04
C GLN A 217 -0.89 -4.49 9.40
N SER A 218 -1.94 -4.12 8.67
CA SER A 218 -2.11 -2.77 8.15
C SER A 218 -3.56 -2.34 8.21
N GLU A 219 -3.77 -1.04 8.41
CA GLU A 219 -5.07 -0.41 8.46
C GLU A 219 -5.01 0.90 7.67
N MET A 220 -6.10 1.22 6.96
CA MET A 220 -6.24 2.47 6.23
C MET A 220 -7.67 2.97 6.38
N ALA A 221 -7.84 4.29 6.51
CA ALA A 221 -9.12 4.95 6.60
C ALA A 221 -9.13 6.21 5.74
N LEU A 222 -10.02 6.28 4.76
CA LEU A 222 -10.30 7.46 3.95
C LEU A 222 -11.65 8.04 4.39
N ALA A 223 -11.63 9.30 4.83
CA ALA A 223 -12.81 9.98 5.34
C ALA A 223 -13.84 10.21 4.24
N ALA A 224 -13.42 10.80 3.11
CA ALA A 224 -14.29 11.04 1.96
C ALA A 224 -13.50 11.23 0.66
N LEU A 225 -14.15 10.92 -0.45
CA LEU A 225 -13.74 11.26 -1.80
C LEU A 225 -14.99 11.80 -2.53
N THR A 226 -14.89 12.95 -3.16
CA THR A 226 -15.94 13.49 -4.04
C THR A 226 -15.32 13.81 -5.39
N LEU A 227 -15.97 13.35 -6.46
CA LEU A 227 -15.62 13.67 -7.83
C LEU A 227 -16.86 14.18 -8.53
N GLN A 228 -16.78 15.40 -9.05
CA GLN A 228 -17.75 15.99 -9.96
C GLN A 228 -17.11 15.98 -11.35
N LEU A 229 -17.80 15.36 -12.29
CA LEU A 229 -17.45 15.37 -13.71
C LEU A 229 -18.39 16.32 -14.48
N PRO A 230 -18.02 16.69 -15.71
CA PRO A 230 -18.96 17.29 -16.65
C PRO A 230 -20.19 16.39 -16.84
N ASP A 231 -21.31 16.99 -17.25
CA ASP A 231 -22.62 16.33 -17.42
C ASP A 231 -23.29 15.88 -16.11
N SER A 232 -23.02 16.60 -15.02
CA SER A 232 -23.66 16.44 -13.71
C SER A 232 -23.41 15.10 -13.02
N VAL A 233 -22.47 14.28 -13.50
CA VAL A 233 -22.10 13.03 -12.82
C VAL A 233 -21.32 13.36 -11.56
N LYS A 234 -21.84 12.93 -10.43
CA LYS A 234 -21.23 13.08 -9.12
C LYS A 234 -21.02 11.73 -8.48
N VAL A 235 -19.79 11.47 -8.07
CA VAL A 235 -19.40 10.31 -7.27
C VAL A 235 -19.01 10.82 -5.89
N SER A 236 -19.60 10.26 -4.84
CA SER A 236 -19.19 10.55 -3.47
C SER A 236 -19.02 9.27 -2.66
N LEU A 237 -17.85 9.10 -2.06
CA LEU A 237 -17.49 7.99 -1.20
C LEU A 237 -17.25 8.55 0.20
N GLN A 238 -17.76 7.88 1.23
CA GLN A 238 -17.59 8.27 2.63
C GLN A 238 -17.25 7.06 3.48
N GLY A 239 -16.29 7.25 4.39
CA GLY A 239 -15.92 6.27 5.40
C GLY A 239 -15.46 4.94 4.80
N LEU A 240 -14.47 4.98 3.91
CA LEU A 240 -13.77 3.79 3.44
C LEU A 240 -12.73 3.39 4.49
N THR A 241 -12.76 2.14 4.94
CA THR A 241 -11.73 1.56 5.80
C THR A 241 -11.27 0.23 5.23
N THR A 242 -9.99 -0.06 5.35
CA THR A 242 -9.42 -1.37 5.02
C THR A 242 -8.53 -1.84 6.16
N THR A 243 -8.50 -3.15 6.38
CA THR A 243 -7.60 -3.79 7.34
C THR A 243 -7.08 -5.08 6.73
N THR A 244 -5.77 -5.28 6.78
CA THR A 244 -5.11 -6.51 6.35
C THR A 244 -4.39 -7.12 7.52
N GLN A 245 -4.45 -8.44 7.65
CA GLN A 245 -3.71 -9.19 8.65
C GLN A 245 -3.10 -10.44 8.00
N LEU A 246 -1.81 -10.63 8.18
CA LEU A 246 -1.09 -11.85 7.81
C LEU A 246 -0.82 -12.67 9.06
N THR A 247 -1.15 -13.96 9.01
CA THR A 247 -0.91 -14.92 10.09
C THR A 247 -0.26 -16.16 9.51
N GLY A 248 0.84 -16.62 10.10
CA GLY A 248 1.40 -17.92 9.75
C GLY A 248 0.61 -19.04 10.43
N ASP A 249 -0.12 -19.88 9.69
CA ASP A 249 -0.85 -21.00 10.31
C ASP A 249 0.12 -22.07 10.87
N ASN A 250 1.34 -22.15 10.31
CA ASN A 250 2.48 -22.93 10.79
C ASN A 250 3.78 -22.39 10.14
N ALA A 251 4.92 -23.05 10.38
CA ALA A 251 6.24 -22.63 9.88
C ALA A 251 6.37 -22.54 8.34
N GLN A 252 5.44 -23.10 7.57
CA GLN A 252 5.51 -23.17 6.10
C GLN A 252 4.30 -22.55 5.40
N THR A 253 3.29 -22.08 6.13
CA THR A 253 2.06 -21.55 5.54
C THR A 253 1.74 -20.15 6.00
N LEU A 254 1.24 -19.36 5.06
CA LEU A 254 0.70 -18.03 5.29
C LEU A 254 -0.81 -18.03 5.06
N SER A 255 -1.52 -17.38 5.98
CA SER A 255 -2.90 -16.95 5.82
C SER A 255 -2.96 -15.42 5.80
N SER A 256 -3.90 -14.89 5.03
CA SER A 256 -4.16 -13.45 4.91
C SER A 256 -5.65 -13.22 5.11
N SER A 257 -5.99 -12.25 5.95
CA SER A 257 -7.34 -11.72 6.08
C SER A 257 -7.36 -10.28 5.59
N TYR A 258 -8.30 -9.96 4.72
CA TYR A 258 -8.55 -8.63 4.21
C TYR A 258 -9.98 -8.24 4.50
N GLN A 259 -10.18 -7.09 5.14
CA GLN A 259 -11.51 -6.52 5.33
C GLN A 259 -11.55 -5.11 4.75
N MET A 260 -12.66 -4.78 4.13
CA MET A 260 -12.97 -3.44 3.63
C MET A 260 -14.39 -3.08 4.06
N LYS A 261 -14.59 -1.84 4.47
CA LYS A 261 -15.93 -1.29 4.75
C LYS A 261 -16.07 0.06 4.07
N ILE A 262 -17.25 0.32 3.52
CA ILE A 262 -17.63 1.61 2.97
C ILE A 262 -18.94 2.03 3.64
N ALA A 263 -18.95 3.17 4.31
CA ALA A 263 -20.16 3.67 4.95
C ALA A 263 -21.20 4.09 3.90
N LYS A 264 -20.76 4.86 2.90
CA LYS A 264 -21.62 5.34 1.80
C LYS A 264 -20.82 5.50 0.51
N LEU A 265 -21.41 5.11 -0.60
CA LEU A 265 -20.98 5.43 -1.95
C LEU A 265 -22.22 5.85 -2.75
N ASP A 266 -22.29 7.11 -3.15
CA ASP A 266 -23.34 7.63 -4.02
C ASP A 266 -22.78 7.86 -5.43
N LEU A 267 -23.52 7.38 -6.41
CA LEU A 267 -23.42 7.78 -7.81
C LEU A 267 -24.69 8.54 -8.17
N GLU A 268 -24.54 9.79 -8.56
CA GLU A 268 -25.64 10.63 -9.04
C GLU A 268 -25.34 11.02 -10.49
N SER A 269 -26.34 10.87 -11.36
CA SER A 269 -26.36 11.40 -12.72
C SER A 269 -27.66 12.18 -12.93
N GLU A 270 -27.86 12.76 -14.12
CA GLU A 270 -29.11 13.48 -14.43
C GLU A 270 -30.35 12.59 -14.38
N THR A 271 -30.20 11.29 -14.66
CA THR A 271 -31.32 10.35 -14.79
C THR A 271 -31.46 9.41 -13.61
N ASP A 272 -30.37 9.14 -12.90
CA ASP A 272 -30.31 8.03 -11.94
C ASP A 272 -29.54 8.41 -10.69
N THR A 273 -29.94 7.80 -9.57
CA THR A 273 -29.20 7.85 -8.32
C THR A 273 -29.04 6.44 -7.78
N LEU A 274 -27.80 6.11 -7.44
CA LEU A 274 -27.43 4.84 -6.83
C LEU A 274 -26.68 5.12 -5.54
N ALA A 275 -27.28 4.75 -4.43
CA ALA A 275 -26.72 4.83 -3.10
C ALA A 275 -26.37 3.43 -2.60
N LEU A 276 -25.09 3.17 -2.42
CA LEU A 276 -24.56 1.99 -1.77
C LEU A 276 -24.21 2.37 -0.33
N THR A 277 -24.79 1.69 0.66
CA THR A 277 -24.55 1.96 2.08
C THR A 277 -24.18 0.70 2.84
N ASP A 278 -23.53 0.86 3.99
CA ASP A 278 -23.15 -0.23 4.90
C ASP A 278 -22.40 -1.36 4.20
N SER A 279 -21.53 -1.05 3.23
CA SER A 279 -20.83 -2.08 2.47
C SER A 279 -19.70 -2.70 3.26
N LYS A 280 -19.56 -4.00 3.14
CA LYS A 280 -18.52 -4.81 3.77
C LYS A 280 -18.02 -5.83 2.77
N LEU A 281 -16.72 -6.02 2.75
CA LEU A 281 -16.04 -7.11 2.08
C LEU A 281 -15.06 -7.71 3.10
N ALA A 282 -15.13 -9.01 3.31
CA ALA A 282 -14.21 -9.77 4.14
C ALA A 282 -13.76 -11.00 3.36
N LEU A 283 -12.46 -11.07 3.10
CA LEU A 283 -11.80 -12.14 2.37
C LEU A 283 -10.77 -12.80 3.29
N ASN A 284 -10.71 -14.13 3.29
CA ASN A 284 -9.62 -14.87 3.91
C ASN A 284 -8.96 -15.77 2.88
N LEU A 285 -7.66 -15.65 2.72
CA LEU A 285 -6.84 -16.52 1.91
C LEU A 285 -6.02 -17.40 2.85
N LYS A 286 -6.21 -18.72 2.76
CA LYS A 286 -5.63 -19.69 3.70
C LYS A 286 -4.73 -20.69 2.99
N GLY A 287 -3.69 -21.12 3.69
CA GLY A 287 -2.83 -22.23 3.28
C GLY A 287 -1.81 -21.90 2.18
N LEU A 288 -1.51 -20.62 1.93
CA LEU A 288 -0.47 -20.24 0.96
C LEU A 288 0.89 -20.79 1.37
N ASP A 289 1.66 -21.27 0.40
CA ASP A 289 3.04 -21.68 0.64
C ASP A 289 3.93 -20.45 0.88
N LEU A 290 4.59 -20.39 2.03
CA LEU A 290 5.43 -19.24 2.41
C LEU A 290 6.59 -19.05 1.45
N GLU A 291 7.30 -20.11 1.08
CA GLU A 291 8.46 -20.01 0.18
C GLU A 291 8.04 -19.63 -1.25
N GLY A 292 6.89 -20.13 -1.73
CA GLY A 292 6.29 -19.70 -2.98
C GLY A 292 5.91 -18.21 -2.97
N TYR A 293 5.30 -17.73 -1.89
CA TYR A 293 4.94 -16.32 -1.73
C TYR A 293 6.18 -15.41 -1.65
N GLN A 294 7.24 -15.84 -0.97
CA GLN A 294 8.52 -15.13 -0.95
C GLN A 294 9.17 -15.08 -2.33
N GLY A 295 9.15 -16.20 -3.07
CA GLY A 295 9.63 -16.26 -4.45
C GLY A 295 8.91 -15.26 -5.35
N LEU A 296 7.60 -15.11 -5.18
CA LEU A 296 6.82 -14.11 -5.92
C LEU A 296 7.20 -12.68 -5.58
N GLN A 297 7.41 -12.36 -4.30
CA GLN A 297 7.83 -11.02 -3.91
C GLN A 297 9.23 -10.68 -4.41
N ALA A 298 10.16 -11.63 -4.33
CA ALA A 298 11.52 -11.46 -4.84
C ALA A 298 11.54 -11.26 -6.37
N ALA A 299 10.57 -11.83 -7.09
CA ALA A 299 10.41 -11.65 -8.53
C ALA A 299 9.42 -10.52 -8.90
N SER A 300 8.92 -9.75 -7.94
CA SER A 300 7.97 -8.67 -8.20
C SER A 300 8.61 -7.59 -9.08
N GLY A 301 7.85 -7.08 -10.05
CA GLY A 301 8.37 -6.18 -11.10
C GLY A 301 8.88 -6.86 -12.36
N GLN A 302 8.92 -8.20 -12.40
CA GLN A 302 9.18 -8.99 -13.60
C GLN A 302 7.85 -9.45 -14.23
N GLY A 303 7.83 -9.70 -15.55
CA GLY A 303 6.62 -10.16 -16.24
C GLY A 303 6.26 -11.60 -15.85
N ILE A 304 4.96 -11.96 -15.88
CA ILE A 304 4.45 -13.29 -15.48
C ILE A 304 5.10 -14.45 -16.27
N GLU A 305 5.65 -14.16 -17.45
CA GLU A 305 6.39 -15.11 -18.30
C GLU A 305 7.78 -15.46 -17.77
N ASP A 306 8.27 -14.75 -16.74
CA ASP A 306 9.56 -15.03 -16.12
C ASP A 306 9.53 -16.39 -15.41
N SER A 307 10.57 -17.19 -15.67
CA SER A 307 10.71 -18.53 -15.08
C SER A 307 10.72 -18.52 -13.55
N ALA A 308 11.18 -17.46 -12.90
CA ALA A 308 11.16 -17.31 -11.45
C ALA A 308 9.74 -17.11 -10.92
N ILE A 309 8.92 -16.31 -11.62
CA ILE A 309 7.49 -16.13 -11.28
C ILE A 309 6.75 -17.45 -11.49
N GLN A 310 6.98 -18.16 -12.59
CA GLN A 310 6.34 -19.45 -12.84
C GLN A 310 6.70 -20.48 -11.76
N GLN A 311 7.98 -20.58 -11.37
CA GLN A 311 8.41 -21.48 -10.30
C GLN A 311 7.80 -21.13 -8.94
N ALA A 312 7.71 -19.84 -8.62
CA ALA A 312 7.10 -19.36 -7.38
C ALA A 312 5.59 -19.66 -7.33
N LEU A 313 4.89 -19.40 -8.44
CA LEU A 313 3.47 -19.74 -8.60
C LEU A 313 3.24 -21.25 -8.48
N ASP A 314 4.01 -22.07 -9.21
CA ASP A 314 3.92 -23.54 -9.14
C ASP A 314 4.13 -24.05 -7.71
N LYS A 315 5.05 -23.42 -6.97
CA LYS A 315 5.31 -23.79 -5.58
C LYS A 315 4.13 -23.52 -4.66
N MET A 316 3.45 -22.38 -4.84
CA MET A 316 2.20 -22.11 -4.12
C MET A 316 1.09 -23.10 -4.51
N LEU A 317 0.95 -23.38 -5.81
CA LEU A 317 -0.10 -24.25 -6.33
C LEU A 317 0.04 -25.71 -5.86
N LYS A 318 1.27 -26.20 -5.69
CA LYS A 318 1.54 -27.56 -5.17
C LYS A 318 1.00 -27.82 -3.77
N ARG A 319 0.74 -26.77 -2.99
CA ARG A 319 0.14 -26.91 -1.66
C ARG A 319 -1.38 -26.85 -1.70
N GLY A 320 -1.94 -26.17 -2.70
CA GLY A 320 -3.32 -25.74 -2.73
C GLY A 320 -3.55 -24.50 -1.87
N ALA A 321 -4.73 -23.90 -1.99
CA ALA A 321 -5.12 -22.73 -1.23
C ALA A 321 -6.64 -22.67 -1.06
N THR A 322 -7.12 -21.91 -0.08
CA THR A 322 -8.55 -21.63 0.06
C THR A 322 -8.78 -20.13 0.11
N LEU A 323 -9.62 -19.63 -0.80
CA LEU A 323 -10.14 -18.28 -0.77
C LEU A 323 -11.57 -18.32 -0.24
N GLU A 324 -11.78 -17.73 0.93
CA GLU A 324 -13.07 -17.58 1.58
C GLU A 324 -13.56 -16.15 1.41
N LEU A 325 -14.76 -15.99 0.84
CA LEU A 325 -15.54 -14.78 0.94
C LEU A 325 -16.42 -14.88 2.20
N ALA A 326 -15.90 -14.37 3.31
CA ALA A 326 -16.57 -14.46 4.61
C ALA A 326 -17.81 -13.57 4.68
N ASP A 327 -17.76 -12.37 4.07
CA ASP A 327 -18.88 -11.44 4.00
C ASP A 327 -18.67 -10.48 2.81
N LEU A 328 -19.58 -10.47 1.84
CA LEU A 328 -19.77 -9.36 0.92
C LEU A 328 -21.21 -8.89 1.05
N SER A 329 -21.43 -7.83 1.81
CA SER A 329 -22.77 -7.31 2.06
C SER A 329 -22.83 -5.81 1.86
N ALA A 330 -23.99 -5.32 1.43
CA ALA A 330 -24.28 -3.91 1.31
C ALA A 330 -25.79 -3.66 1.25
N LYS A 331 -26.18 -2.38 1.22
CA LYS A 331 -27.53 -1.94 0.88
C LYS A 331 -27.48 -1.08 -0.37
N LEU A 332 -28.14 -1.53 -1.43
CA LEU A 332 -28.32 -0.80 -2.68
C LEU A 332 -29.67 -0.08 -2.64
N ASN A 333 -29.67 1.25 -2.67
CA ASN A 333 -30.85 2.10 -2.50
C ASN A 333 -31.72 1.67 -1.27
N GLY A 334 -31.05 1.25 -0.20
CA GLY A 334 -31.67 0.78 1.04
C GLY A 334 -32.01 -0.72 1.09
N GLU A 335 -31.95 -1.43 -0.04
CA GLU A 335 -32.28 -2.85 -0.13
C GLU A 335 -31.03 -3.74 0.01
N ALA A 336 -31.13 -4.76 0.86
CA ALA A 336 -29.99 -5.58 1.23
C ALA A 336 -29.53 -6.51 0.09
N VAL A 337 -28.22 -6.60 -0.07
CA VAL A 337 -27.53 -7.61 -0.89
C VAL A 337 -26.42 -8.23 -0.05
N ALA A 338 -26.27 -9.54 -0.12
CA ALA A 338 -25.26 -10.27 0.62
C ALA A 338 -24.78 -11.48 -0.17
N MET A 339 -23.49 -11.74 -0.12
CA MET A 339 -22.82 -12.90 -0.69
C MET A 339 -21.81 -13.46 0.32
N LYS A 340 -21.70 -14.78 0.36
CA LYS A 340 -20.67 -15.48 1.12
C LYS A 340 -20.35 -16.79 0.44
N GLY A 341 -19.14 -17.29 0.60
CA GLY A 341 -18.75 -18.51 -0.06
C GLY A 341 -17.28 -18.83 0.14
N ASP A 342 -16.85 -19.90 -0.46
CA ASP A 342 -15.47 -20.35 -0.44
C ASP A 342 -15.13 -21.05 -1.75
N VAL A 343 -13.88 -20.89 -2.16
CA VAL A 343 -13.28 -21.62 -3.26
C VAL A 343 -11.99 -22.23 -2.75
N ALA A 344 -11.90 -23.55 -2.83
CA ALA A 344 -10.72 -24.32 -2.53
C ALA A 344 -10.07 -24.79 -3.82
N LEU A 345 -8.77 -24.55 -3.92
CA LEU A 345 -7.89 -25.07 -4.94
C LEU A 345 -7.09 -26.23 -4.34
N ALA A 346 -7.29 -27.43 -4.88
CA ALA A 346 -6.46 -28.57 -4.55
C ALA A 346 -5.03 -28.40 -5.12
N SER A 347 -4.08 -29.17 -4.58
CA SER A 347 -2.70 -29.23 -5.08
C SER A 347 -2.67 -29.42 -6.60
N THR A 348 -2.01 -28.52 -7.31
CA THR A 348 -1.89 -28.53 -8.78
C THR A 348 -0.62 -27.82 -9.26
N SER A 349 -0.48 -27.60 -10.55
CA SER A 349 0.55 -26.77 -11.19
C SER A 349 -0.07 -25.79 -12.18
N LEU A 350 0.71 -24.78 -12.60
CA LEU A 350 0.32 -23.84 -13.65
C LEU A 350 -0.03 -24.58 -14.94
N GLU A 351 0.81 -25.53 -15.35
CA GLU A 351 0.58 -26.32 -16.57
C GLU A 351 -0.76 -27.06 -16.50
N GLN A 352 -1.07 -27.67 -15.35
CA GLN A 352 -2.35 -28.36 -15.16
C GLN A 352 -3.52 -27.37 -15.16
N LEU A 353 -3.42 -26.24 -14.47
CA LEU A 353 -4.48 -25.24 -14.40
C LEU A 353 -4.84 -24.65 -15.78
N PHE A 354 -3.84 -24.34 -16.60
CA PHE A 354 -4.07 -23.63 -17.87
C PHE A 354 -4.22 -24.55 -19.07
N ASN A 355 -3.61 -25.73 -19.07
CA ASN A 355 -3.52 -26.59 -20.26
C ASN A 355 -4.25 -27.93 -20.12
N SER A 356 -5.02 -28.15 -19.05
CA SER A 356 -5.72 -29.42 -18.85
C SER A 356 -7.13 -29.26 -18.27
N GLU A 357 -8.02 -30.18 -18.64
CA GLU A 357 -9.33 -30.33 -17.98
C GLU A 357 -9.18 -30.68 -16.49
N GLU A 358 -8.06 -31.32 -16.11
CA GLU A 358 -7.72 -31.68 -14.73
C GLU A 358 -7.50 -30.43 -13.85
N GLY A 359 -7.04 -29.33 -14.43
CA GLY A 359 -6.88 -28.04 -13.76
C GLY A 359 -8.20 -27.48 -13.23
N MET A 360 -9.25 -27.50 -14.07
CA MET A 360 -10.59 -27.11 -13.66
C MET A 360 -11.16 -28.06 -12.60
N GLN A 361 -10.74 -29.33 -12.59
CA GLN A 361 -11.14 -30.29 -11.56
C GLN A 361 -10.47 -30.04 -10.19
N ALA A 362 -9.35 -29.31 -10.15
CA ALA A 362 -8.70 -28.91 -8.90
C ALA A 362 -9.48 -27.84 -8.14
N LEU A 363 -10.40 -27.15 -8.82
CA LEU A 363 -11.25 -26.13 -8.22
C LEU A 363 -12.55 -26.74 -7.68
N SER A 364 -12.87 -26.38 -6.44
CA SER A 364 -14.14 -26.67 -5.80
C SER A 364 -14.58 -25.48 -4.97
N GLY A 365 -15.88 -25.30 -4.79
CA GLY A 365 -16.36 -24.17 -4.00
C GLY A 365 -17.87 -24.04 -4.00
N GLN A 366 -18.33 -23.10 -3.20
CA GLN A 366 -19.72 -22.74 -3.07
C GLN A 366 -19.84 -21.23 -2.89
N LEU A 367 -20.89 -20.65 -3.48
CA LEU A 367 -21.24 -19.25 -3.31
C LEU A 367 -22.73 -19.17 -3.01
N HIS A 368 -23.07 -18.51 -1.91
CA HIS A 368 -24.44 -18.21 -1.53
C HIS A 368 -24.67 -16.71 -1.72
N ALA A 369 -25.65 -16.37 -2.56
CA ALA A 369 -26.14 -15.02 -2.73
C ALA A 369 -27.53 -14.87 -2.11
N SER A 370 -27.76 -13.74 -1.47
CA SER A 370 -29.04 -13.33 -0.90
C SER A 370 -29.31 -11.88 -1.29
N LEU A 371 -30.40 -11.65 -2.01
CA LEU A 371 -30.85 -10.33 -2.46
C LEU A 371 -32.21 -10.04 -1.84
N SER A 372 -32.54 -8.78 -1.59
CA SER A 372 -33.92 -8.38 -1.24
C SER A 372 -34.86 -8.64 -2.43
N ASP A 373 -36.08 -9.10 -2.15
CA ASP A 373 -37.15 -9.25 -3.15
C ASP A 373 -37.63 -7.92 -3.73
N LYS A 374 -37.29 -6.80 -3.07
CA LYS A 374 -37.57 -5.43 -3.52
C LYS A 374 -36.43 -4.80 -4.30
N LEU A 375 -35.29 -5.48 -4.48
CA LEU A 375 -34.11 -4.90 -5.12
C LEU A 375 -34.41 -4.37 -6.53
N GLY A 376 -35.17 -5.10 -7.34
CA GLY A 376 -35.57 -4.64 -8.67
C GLY A 376 -36.46 -3.40 -8.68
N LYS A 377 -37.16 -3.10 -7.57
CA LYS A 377 -37.92 -1.85 -7.42
C LYS A 377 -37.04 -0.70 -6.95
N ALA A 378 -36.11 -0.97 -6.05
CA ALA A 378 -35.17 0.02 -5.53
C ALA A 378 -34.10 0.42 -6.55
N VAL A 379 -33.72 -0.51 -7.44
CA VAL A 379 -32.76 -0.32 -8.53
C VAL A 379 -33.40 -0.85 -9.83
N PRO A 380 -34.23 -0.04 -10.51
CA PRO A 380 -34.97 -0.47 -11.71
C PRO A 380 -34.10 -1.01 -12.84
N GLN A 381 -32.84 -0.57 -12.93
CA GLN A 381 -31.89 -1.04 -13.94
C GLN A 381 -31.54 -2.54 -13.76
N LEU A 382 -31.68 -3.08 -12.55
CA LEU A 382 -31.45 -4.51 -12.26
C LEU A 382 -32.69 -5.37 -12.47
N ALA A 383 -33.90 -4.79 -12.57
CA ALA A 383 -35.14 -5.55 -12.62
C ALA A 383 -35.19 -6.59 -13.77
N PRO A 384 -34.83 -6.26 -15.03
CA PRO A 384 -34.89 -7.23 -16.13
C PRO A 384 -33.98 -8.44 -15.90
N MET A 385 -32.80 -8.21 -15.31
CA MET A 385 -31.85 -9.27 -14.98
C MET A 385 -32.38 -10.16 -13.85
N LEU A 386 -32.94 -9.57 -12.80
CA LEU A 386 -33.51 -10.32 -11.67
C LEU A 386 -34.71 -11.17 -12.11
N ASP A 387 -35.57 -10.62 -12.97
CA ASP A 387 -36.71 -11.34 -13.53
C ASP A 387 -36.25 -12.53 -14.38
N GLN A 388 -35.25 -12.33 -15.27
CA GLN A 388 -34.69 -13.40 -16.09
C GLN A 388 -34.06 -14.52 -15.24
N LEU A 389 -33.24 -14.17 -14.25
CA LEU A 389 -32.60 -15.16 -13.36
C LEU A 389 -33.63 -15.92 -12.52
N THR A 390 -34.73 -15.27 -12.13
CA THR A 390 -35.85 -15.92 -11.44
C THR A 390 -36.59 -16.89 -12.37
N LEU A 391 -36.86 -16.49 -13.62
CA LEU A 391 -37.49 -17.34 -14.63
C LEU A 391 -36.66 -18.59 -14.97
N MET A 392 -35.33 -18.47 -14.98
CA MET A 392 -34.41 -19.59 -15.19
C MET A 392 -34.28 -20.51 -13.96
N GLY A 393 -34.86 -20.14 -12.81
CA GLY A 393 -34.73 -20.89 -11.55
C GLY A 393 -33.40 -20.67 -10.80
N TYR A 394 -32.57 -19.74 -11.27
CA TYR A 394 -31.28 -19.37 -10.67
C TYR A 394 -31.42 -18.46 -9.45
N LEU A 395 -32.56 -17.79 -9.31
CA LEU A 395 -32.99 -17.12 -8.08
C LEU A 395 -34.27 -17.78 -7.58
N LYS A 396 -34.27 -18.21 -6.31
CA LYS A 396 -35.45 -18.76 -5.63
C LYS A 396 -35.94 -17.78 -4.59
N ALA A 397 -37.24 -17.49 -4.61
CA ALA A 397 -37.87 -16.72 -3.56
C ALA A 397 -37.91 -17.52 -2.25
N ASP A 398 -37.40 -16.92 -1.17
CA ASP A 398 -37.50 -17.41 0.20
C ASP A 398 -37.89 -16.24 1.10
N GLN A 399 -39.13 -16.25 1.57
CA GLN A 399 -39.73 -15.15 2.33
C GLN A 399 -39.63 -13.80 1.60
N GLN A 400 -38.86 -12.86 2.12
CA GLN A 400 -38.62 -11.52 1.55
C GLN A 400 -37.26 -11.43 0.84
N LYS A 401 -36.71 -12.57 0.41
CA LYS A 401 -35.38 -12.67 -0.20
C LYS A 401 -35.42 -13.49 -1.48
N LEU A 402 -34.50 -13.17 -2.39
CA LEU A 402 -34.11 -13.99 -3.53
C LEU A 402 -32.77 -14.63 -3.21
N ILE A 403 -32.71 -15.96 -3.24
CA ILE A 403 -31.53 -16.74 -2.89
C ILE A 403 -30.98 -17.47 -4.11
N SER A 404 -29.66 -17.50 -4.22
CA SER A 404 -28.93 -18.34 -5.18
C SER A 404 -27.84 -19.12 -4.47
N GLU A 405 -27.69 -20.38 -4.83
CA GLU A 405 -26.58 -21.23 -4.40
C GLU A 405 -25.82 -21.72 -5.64
N LEU A 406 -24.61 -21.20 -5.82
CA LEU A 406 -23.66 -21.64 -6.84
C LEU A 406 -22.76 -22.71 -6.24
N LYS A 407 -22.59 -23.85 -6.91
CA LYS A 407 -21.64 -24.90 -6.52
C LYS A 407 -20.72 -25.21 -7.67
N LEU A 408 -19.43 -25.24 -7.36
CA LEU A 408 -18.36 -25.71 -8.24
C LEU A 408 -17.83 -27.03 -7.67
N VAL A 409 -18.02 -28.12 -8.40
CA VAL A 409 -17.51 -29.44 -8.00
C VAL A 409 -16.73 -30.03 -9.16
N LYS A 410 -15.41 -30.09 -9.03
CA LYS A 410 -14.51 -30.64 -10.05
C LYS A 410 -14.75 -30.03 -11.43
N GLY A 411 -14.80 -28.70 -11.51
CA GLY A 411 -15.01 -27.97 -12.76
C GLY A 411 -16.48 -27.88 -13.23
N ALA A 412 -17.40 -28.67 -12.67
CA ALA A 412 -18.82 -28.57 -12.99
C ALA A 412 -19.50 -27.48 -12.13
N VAL A 413 -20.15 -26.52 -12.80
CA VAL A 413 -20.87 -25.42 -12.14
C VAL A 413 -22.37 -25.73 -12.15
N THR A 414 -23.00 -25.57 -10.99
CA THR A 414 -24.46 -25.62 -10.86
C THR A 414 -24.97 -24.40 -10.09
N VAL A 415 -26.18 -23.97 -10.42
CA VAL A 415 -26.91 -22.92 -9.70
C VAL A 415 -28.23 -23.48 -9.24
N ASN A 416 -28.46 -23.49 -7.93
CA ASN A 416 -29.66 -24.08 -7.33
C ASN A 416 -29.91 -25.55 -7.76
N ASN A 417 -28.83 -26.30 -8.00
CA ASN A 417 -28.79 -27.66 -8.57
C ASN A 417 -29.21 -27.77 -10.05
N LEU A 418 -29.29 -26.66 -10.78
CA LEU A 418 -29.45 -26.62 -12.23
C LEU A 418 -28.06 -26.46 -12.87
N PRO A 419 -27.78 -27.12 -14.01
CA PRO A 419 -26.55 -26.86 -14.75
C PRO A 419 -26.52 -25.39 -15.22
N LEU A 420 -25.34 -24.78 -15.16
CA LEU A 420 -25.09 -23.47 -15.74
C LEU A 420 -24.77 -23.57 -17.24
#